data_AF-A0A7X7DI20-F1
#
_entry.id   AF-A0A7X7DI20-F1
#
_cell.length_a   1.000
_cell.length_b   1.000
_cell.length_c   1.000
_cell.angle_alpha   90.00
_cell.angle_beta   90.00
_cell.angle_gamma   90.00
#
_symmetry.space_group_name_H-M   'P 1'
#
loop_
_entity.id
_entity.type
_entity.pdbx_description
1 polymer ?
#
loop_
_entity_poly.entity_id
_entity_poly.type
_entity_poly.pdbx_seq_one_letter_code
_entity_poly.pdbx_strand_id
1 'polypeptide(L)'
;MKLKLHIPTLILSAEVFAVFSFFAYSSDFSTRVPYNLAIPKISIGFEKDSKTCSRVRIFFDKSDDFYVLTQTDDMFVKVGRNGQEKKVYREPEYKAYMITDFEAAQINKVCTGLITTLEQFEKDLRNENWGKCLYLDAFFPNFLNGFYYMMLMAKAGSDDVPLGAKIDEKLYDISLTSSKTEDRIRTWCASMEYIVSLRIAAKELAYELKNWQKKELTNPKRDPEISQDSGMFKSLVFFEKLYFNKAKTSGKK
;
A
#
# COMPACT_ATOMS: atom_id res chain seq x y z
N MET A 1 -14.51 65.56 42.90
CA MET A 1 -14.11 64.15 43.13
C MET A 1 -15.29 63.23 42.83
N LYS A 2 -15.10 62.32 41.86
CA LYS A 2 -15.74 60.99 41.71
C LYS A 2 -17.26 60.95 41.40
N LEU A 3 -17.77 60.20 40.43
CA LEU A 3 -17.23 59.40 39.33
C LEU A 3 -18.43 59.26 38.36
N LYS A 4 -18.31 59.69 37.10
CA LYS A 4 -19.26 59.28 36.05
C LYS A 4 -18.87 57.85 35.64
N LEU A 5 -19.65 56.84 36.04
CA LEU A 5 -19.52 55.50 35.48
C LEU A 5 -20.30 55.46 34.16
N HIS A 6 -19.55 55.62 33.09
CA HIS A 6 -19.96 55.31 31.72
C HIS A 6 -19.89 53.78 31.58
N ILE A 7 -21.03 53.12 31.38
CA ILE A 7 -21.06 51.72 30.92
C ILE A 7 -21.36 51.78 29.42
N PRO A 8 -20.35 51.71 28.55
CA PRO A 8 -20.60 51.52 27.13
C PRO A 8 -21.03 50.08 26.88
N THR A 9 -22.12 49.99 26.13
CA THR A 9 -22.58 48.89 25.29
C THR A 9 -21.43 47.97 24.86
N LEU A 10 -21.51 46.69 25.27
CA LEU A 10 -20.68 45.62 24.73
C LEU A 10 -21.07 45.42 23.26
N ILE A 11 -20.36 46.13 22.39
CA ILE A 11 -20.38 45.91 20.95
C ILE A 11 -19.74 44.54 20.72
N LEU A 12 -20.52 43.62 20.14
CA LEU A 12 -20.04 42.39 19.52
C LEU A 12 -18.81 42.74 18.67
N SER A 13 -17.65 42.20 19.04
CA SER A 13 -16.45 42.33 18.24
C SER A 13 -16.01 40.96 17.75
N ALA A 14 -15.71 40.95 16.45
CA ALA A 14 -15.01 39.93 15.70
C ALA A 14 -15.77 38.62 15.43
N GLU A 15 -16.77 38.71 14.55
CA GLU A 15 -16.88 37.70 13.51
C GLU A 15 -15.58 37.75 12.69
N VAL A 16 -14.59 36.96 13.11
CA VAL A 16 -13.53 36.51 12.21
C VAL A 16 -14.20 35.54 11.25
N PHE A 17 -14.89 36.08 10.25
CA PHE A 17 -15.09 35.36 9.00
C PHE A 17 -13.69 35.15 8.43
N ALA A 18 -13.08 34.04 8.81
CA ALA A 18 -12.04 33.43 8.00
C ALA A 18 -12.71 33.15 6.66
N VAL A 19 -12.57 34.11 5.74
CA VAL A 19 -12.80 33.90 4.33
C VAL A 19 -11.73 32.90 3.91
N PHE A 20 -12.03 31.62 4.12
CA PHE A 20 -11.34 30.55 3.41
C PHE A 20 -11.65 30.83 1.95
N SER A 21 -10.69 31.44 1.27
CA SER A 21 -10.68 31.48 -0.17
C SER A 21 -10.85 30.03 -0.63
N PHE A 22 -12.05 29.67 -1.08
CA PHE A 22 -12.28 28.51 -1.92
C PHE A 22 -11.53 28.83 -3.22
N PHE A 23 -10.21 28.61 -3.21
CA PHE A 23 -9.50 28.41 -4.44
C PHE A 23 -10.16 27.19 -5.07
N ALA A 24 -10.90 27.42 -6.16
CA ALA A 24 -11.27 26.36 -7.07
C ALA A 24 -9.96 25.70 -7.49
N TYR A 25 -9.70 24.54 -6.88
CA TYR A 25 -8.49 23.77 -7.06
C TYR A 25 -8.53 23.23 -8.49
N SER A 26 -8.00 23.99 -9.45
CA SER A 26 -7.73 23.50 -10.80
C SER A 26 -6.46 22.66 -10.73
N SER A 27 -6.54 21.52 -10.06
CA SER A 27 -5.54 20.46 -10.21
C SER A 27 -5.71 19.91 -11.62
N ASP A 28 -4.86 20.40 -12.52
CA ASP A 28 -4.73 19.85 -13.86
C ASP A 28 -4.23 18.40 -13.74
N PHE A 29 -5.18 17.46 -13.65
CA PHE A 29 -4.91 16.02 -13.58
C PHE A 29 -4.52 15.43 -14.94
N SER A 30 -4.31 16.26 -15.97
CA SER A 30 -4.07 15.77 -17.34
C SER A 30 -2.70 15.12 -17.51
N THR A 31 -1.69 15.51 -16.70
CA THR A 31 -0.30 15.11 -16.96
C THR A 31 0.26 14.21 -15.87
N ARG A 32 0.30 12.91 -16.16
CA ARG A 32 1.04 11.91 -15.38
C ARG A 32 2.55 12.15 -15.55
N VAL A 33 3.31 12.10 -14.46
CA VAL A 33 4.76 12.32 -14.46
C VAL A 33 5.46 11.01 -14.13
N PRO A 34 6.05 10.32 -15.12
CA PRO A 34 6.76 9.08 -14.90
C PRO A 34 7.95 9.25 -13.96
N TYR A 35 8.16 8.26 -13.10
CA TYR A 35 9.35 8.13 -12.27
C TYR A 35 9.65 6.66 -11.98
N ASN A 36 10.85 6.39 -11.49
CA ASN A 36 11.24 5.01 -11.15
C ASN A 36 10.50 4.56 -9.89
N LEU A 37 9.63 3.57 -10.02
CA LEU A 37 8.92 2.95 -8.90
C LEU A 37 9.84 1.93 -8.23
N ALA A 38 9.95 2.00 -6.89
CA ALA A 38 10.78 1.07 -6.13
C ALA A 38 10.10 -0.28 -5.87
N ILE A 39 8.78 -0.37 -6.08
CA ILE A 39 8.01 -1.61 -5.94
C ILE A 39 8.35 -2.61 -7.06
N PRO A 40 8.57 -3.90 -6.74
CA PRO A 40 8.70 -4.94 -7.74
C PRO A 40 7.36 -5.21 -8.44
N LYS A 41 7.42 -5.86 -9.61
CA LYS A 41 6.22 -6.36 -10.27
C LYS A 41 5.80 -7.68 -9.61
N ILE A 42 4.53 -7.77 -9.23
CA ILE A 42 3.93 -8.98 -8.68
C ILE A 42 2.83 -9.47 -9.62
N SER A 43 2.84 -10.76 -9.94
CA SER A 43 1.82 -11.41 -10.76
C SER A 43 1.23 -12.60 -10.00
N ILE A 44 -0.10 -12.69 -10.01
CA ILE A 44 -0.86 -13.71 -9.29
C ILE A 44 -1.32 -14.77 -10.28
N GLY A 45 -1.12 -16.04 -9.95
CA GLY A 45 -1.62 -17.18 -10.70
C GLY A 45 -2.76 -17.85 -9.95
N PHE A 46 -3.91 -17.97 -10.59
CA PHE A 46 -5.06 -18.70 -10.06
C PHE A 46 -5.17 -20.09 -10.70
N GLU A 47 -5.67 -21.06 -9.95
CA GLU A 47 -6.14 -22.31 -10.54
C GLU A 47 -7.34 -22.06 -11.45
N LYS A 48 -7.45 -22.86 -12.52
CA LYS A 48 -8.48 -22.66 -13.55
C LYS A 48 -9.90 -22.79 -13.03
N ASP A 49 -10.13 -23.66 -12.04
CA ASP A 49 -11.47 -24.08 -11.65
C ASP A 49 -11.92 -23.53 -10.29
N SER A 50 -10.98 -23.23 -9.37
CA SER A 50 -11.31 -22.89 -7.97
C SER A 50 -11.24 -21.39 -7.66
N LYS A 51 -10.70 -20.56 -8.57
CA LYS A 51 -10.28 -19.17 -8.28
C LYS A 51 -9.35 -19.04 -7.06
N THR A 52 -8.78 -20.15 -6.60
CA THR A 52 -7.80 -20.17 -5.52
C THR A 52 -6.47 -19.71 -6.08
N CYS A 53 -5.79 -18.84 -5.34
CA CYS A 53 -4.43 -18.45 -5.68
C CYS A 53 -3.54 -19.69 -5.56
N SER A 54 -2.86 -20.06 -6.63
CA SER A 54 -1.94 -21.21 -6.67
C SER A 54 -0.47 -20.80 -6.57
N ARG A 55 -0.15 -19.56 -6.98
CA ARG A 55 1.22 -19.06 -6.98
C ARG A 55 1.26 -17.55 -7.09
N VAL A 56 2.33 -16.97 -6.56
CA VAL A 56 2.70 -15.58 -6.77
C VAL A 56 4.08 -15.50 -7.41
N ARG A 57 4.23 -14.69 -8.45
CA ARG A 57 5.50 -14.41 -9.11
C ARG A 57 5.97 -13.00 -8.76
N ILE A 58 7.22 -12.89 -8.35
CA ILE A 58 7.85 -11.61 -8.00
C ILE A 58 9.01 -11.38 -8.96
N PHE A 59 8.95 -10.26 -9.67
CA PHE A 59 10.00 -9.82 -10.60
C PHE A 59 10.69 -8.62 -9.96
N PHE A 60 11.99 -8.79 -9.67
CA PHE A 60 12.84 -7.70 -9.21
C PHE A 60 13.61 -7.12 -10.40
N ASP A 61 13.81 -5.81 -10.36
CA ASP A 61 14.56 -5.07 -11.38
C ASP A 61 13.98 -5.18 -12.79
N LYS A 62 14.80 -4.96 -13.82
CA LYS A 62 14.47 -5.13 -15.24
C LYS A 62 14.82 -6.54 -15.76
N SER A 63 15.10 -7.48 -14.86
CA SER A 63 15.38 -8.86 -15.24
C SER A 63 14.07 -9.58 -15.58
N ASP A 64 14.13 -10.50 -16.53
CA ASP A 64 13.05 -11.46 -16.77
C ASP A 64 13.05 -12.59 -15.74
N ASP A 65 14.10 -12.70 -14.91
CA ASP A 65 14.17 -13.63 -13.79
C ASP A 65 13.08 -13.35 -12.75
N PHE A 66 12.55 -14.40 -12.13
CA PHE A 66 11.50 -14.25 -11.14
C PHE A 66 11.55 -15.30 -10.04
N TYR A 67 10.97 -14.92 -8.92
CA TYR A 67 10.75 -15.77 -7.76
C TYR A 67 9.30 -16.22 -7.78
N VAL A 68 9.04 -17.47 -7.42
CA VAL A 68 7.69 -18.04 -7.30
C VAL A 68 7.50 -18.44 -5.85
N LEU A 69 6.48 -17.86 -5.21
CA LEU A 69 5.98 -18.32 -3.93
C LEU A 69 4.75 -19.19 -4.15
N THR A 70 4.73 -20.36 -3.52
CA THR A 70 3.58 -21.27 -3.46
C THR A 70 3.34 -21.66 -2.00
N GLN A 71 2.51 -22.66 -1.73
CA GLN A 71 2.32 -23.16 -0.36
C GLN A 71 3.39 -24.18 0.08
N THR A 72 4.14 -24.77 -0.86
CA THR A 72 5.04 -25.92 -0.56
C THR A 72 6.33 -25.95 -1.37
N ASP A 73 6.27 -25.52 -2.65
CA ASP A 73 7.37 -25.62 -3.62
C ASP A 73 7.75 -24.24 -4.14
N ASP A 74 8.57 -23.53 -3.39
CA ASP A 74 9.09 -22.24 -3.79
C ASP A 74 10.17 -22.35 -4.86
N MET A 75 10.31 -21.33 -5.69
CA MET A 75 11.15 -21.43 -6.88
C MET A 75 11.87 -20.12 -7.20
N PHE A 76 13.09 -20.26 -7.71
CA PHE A 76 13.73 -19.23 -8.50
C PHE A 76 13.81 -19.69 -9.95
N VAL A 77 13.35 -18.85 -10.87
CA VAL A 77 13.39 -19.10 -12.31
C VAL A 77 14.27 -18.06 -12.97
N LYS A 78 15.33 -18.54 -13.61
CA LYS A 78 16.23 -17.74 -14.42
C LYS A 78 15.84 -17.86 -15.89
N VAL A 79 15.64 -16.73 -16.55
CA VAL A 79 15.23 -16.67 -17.96
C VAL A 79 16.46 -16.33 -18.80
N GLY A 80 16.92 -17.29 -19.58
CA GLY A 80 18.05 -17.14 -20.49
C GLY A 80 17.61 -17.15 -21.96
N ARG A 81 18.56 -16.89 -22.87
CA ARG A 81 18.32 -16.95 -24.32
C ARG A 81 17.85 -18.33 -24.80
N ASN A 82 18.22 -19.39 -24.09
CA ASN A 82 17.97 -20.79 -24.47
C ASN A 82 16.82 -21.44 -23.68
N GLY A 83 16.01 -20.66 -22.95
CA GLY A 83 14.91 -21.16 -22.15
C GLY A 83 14.99 -20.78 -20.68
N GLN A 84 14.39 -21.59 -19.81
CA GLN A 84 14.25 -21.31 -18.38
C GLN A 84 15.00 -22.34 -17.54
N GLU A 85 15.80 -21.86 -16.59
CA GLU A 85 16.44 -22.69 -15.56
C GLU A 85 15.68 -22.50 -14.25
N LYS A 86 15.20 -23.59 -13.66
CA LYS A 86 14.40 -23.57 -12.43
C LYS A 86 15.17 -24.20 -11.28
N LYS A 87 15.31 -23.46 -10.18
CA LYS A 87 15.77 -23.98 -8.89
C LYS A 87 14.59 -24.05 -7.93
N VAL A 88 14.33 -25.23 -7.37
CA VAL A 88 13.23 -25.46 -6.43
C VAL A 88 13.78 -25.48 -5.00
N TYR A 89 13.08 -24.79 -4.13
CA TYR A 89 13.28 -24.79 -2.69
C TYR A 89 12.09 -25.53 -2.09
N ARG A 90 12.23 -26.85 -1.95
CA ARG A 90 11.18 -27.69 -1.40
C ARG A 90 11.16 -27.57 0.11
N GLU A 91 9.98 -27.44 0.66
CA GLU A 91 9.81 -27.28 2.09
C GLU A 91 9.06 -28.48 2.69
N PRO A 92 9.43 -28.89 3.91
CA PRO A 92 8.63 -29.87 4.63
C PRO A 92 7.23 -29.33 4.92
N GLU A 93 6.20 -30.17 4.82
CA GLU A 93 4.79 -29.77 5.00
C GLU A 93 4.52 -29.05 6.34
N TYR A 94 5.22 -29.43 7.41
CA TYR A 94 5.05 -28.80 8.72
C TYR A 94 5.50 -27.33 8.77
N LYS A 95 6.25 -26.85 7.76
CA LYS A 95 6.66 -25.45 7.62
C LYS A 95 5.71 -24.61 6.77
N ALA A 96 4.71 -25.20 6.11
CA ALA A 96 3.83 -24.48 5.19
C ALA A 96 3.13 -23.25 5.81
N TYR A 97 2.91 -23.26 7.12
CA TYR A 97 2.25 -22.15 7.83
C TYR A 97 3.22 -21.09 8.38
N MET A 98 4.53 -21.25 8.17
CA MET A 98 5.58 -20.38 8.68
C MET A 98 6.30 -19.71 7.52
N ILE A 99 6.60 -18.42 7.66
CA ILE A 99 7.46 -17.75 6.68
C ILE A 99 8.83 -18.40 6.71
N THR A 100 9.34 -18.91 5.59
CA THR A 100 10.65 -19.55 5.54
C THR A 100 11.77 -18.57 5.25
N ASP A 101 13.03 -19.01 5.29
CA ASP A 101 14.17 -18.13 5.03
C ASP A 101 14.18 -17.64 3.56
N PHE A 102 13.70 -18.49 2.63
CA PHE A 102 13.58 -18.10 1.23
C PHE A 102 12.51 -17.03 1.04
N GLU A 103 11.32 -17.26 1.61
CA GLU A 103 10.20 -16.33 1.58
C GLU A 103 10.56 -15.02 2.28
N ALA A 104 11.10 -15.09 3.51
CA ALA A 104 11.52 -13.94 4.28
C ALA A 104 12.50 -13.06 3.49
N ALA A 105 13.46 -13.65 2.77
CA ALA A 105 14.39 -12.91 1.94
C ALA A 105 13.68 -12.16 0.79
N GLN A 106 12.68 -12.75 0.14
CA GLN A 106 11.96 -12.10 -0.96
C GLN A 106 10.96 -11.07 -0.43
N ILE A 107 10.17 -11.42 0.59
CA ILE A 107 9.24 -10.51 1.27
C ILE A 107 9.98 -9.30 1.79
N ASN A 108 11.16 -9.46 2.38
CA ASN A 108 11.98 -8.35 2.86
C ASN A 108 12.32 -7.35 1.73
N LYS A 109 12.68 -7.84 0.53
CA LYS A 109 12.94 -6.97 -0.63
C LYS A 109 11.67 -6.25 -1.09
N VAL A 110 10.54 -6.95 -1.13
CA VAL A 110 9.23 -6.37 -1.47
C VAL A 110 8.85 -5.27 -0.48
N CYS A 111 9.02 -5.52 0.82
CA CYS A 111 8.79 -4.54 1.88
C CYS A 111 9.70 -3.32 1.73
N THR A 112 10.98 -3.48 1.41
CA THR A 112 11.88 -2.36 1.13
C THR A 112 11.36 -1.49 -0.01
N GLY A 113 10.94 -2.10 -1.13
CA GLY A 113 10.35 -1.37 -2.26
C GLY A 113 9.05 -0.64 -1.89
N LEU A 114 8.19 -1.28 -1.10
CA LEU A 114 6.96 -0.67 -0.59
C LEU A 114 7.25 0.49 0.35
N ILE A 115 8.17 0.35 1.31
CA ILE A 115 8.57 1.42 2.23
C ILE A 115 9.06 2.64 1.46
N THR A 116 10.01 2.46 0.53
CA THR A 116 10.52 3.56 -0.30
C THR A 116 9.41 4.24 -1.10
N THR A 117 8.45 3.45 -1.60
CA THR A 117 7.30 3.97 -2.35
C THR A 117 6.34 4.76 -1.45
N LEU A 118 6.07 4.30 -0.22
CA LEU A 118 5.23 5.01 0.75
C LEU A 118 5.86 6.33 1.21
N GLU A 119 7.18 6.34 1.44
CA GLU A 119 7.92 7.56 1.79
C GLU A 119 7.90 8.58 0.65
N GLN A 120 8.09 8.11 -0.60
CA GLN A 120 7.99 8.97 -1.77
C GLN A 120 6.55 9.47 -1.98
N PHE A 121 5.55 8.61 -1.78
CA PHE A 121 4.14 8.97 -1.84
C PHE A 121 3.76 10.03 -0.80
N GLU A 122 4.21 9.91 0.46
CA GLU A 122 3.99 10.94 1.49
C GLU A 122 4.57 12.28 1.07
N LYS A 123 5.80 12.28 0.54
CA LYS A 123 6.48 13.48 0.07
C LYS A 123 5.74 14.11 -1.12
N ASP A 124 5.25 13.29 -2.04
CA ASP A 124 4.50 13.76 -3.21
C ASP A 124 3.12 14.30 -2.82
N LEU A 125 2.43 13.69 -1.85
CA LEU A 125 1.21 14.27 -1.27
C LEU A 125 1.49 15.61 -0.57
N ARG A 126 2.57 15.71 0.20
CA ARG A 126 2.95 16.93 0.92
C ARG A 126 3.27 18.09 -0.02
N ASN A 127 3.91 17.78 -1.14
CA ASN A 127 4.35 18.77 -2.13
C ASN A 127 3.35 18.92 -3.28
N GLU A 128 2.17 18.30 -3.19
CA GLU A 128 1.11 18.38 -4.21
C GLU A 128 1.58 17.94 -5.61
N ASN A 129 2.48 16.95 -5.67
CA ASN A 129 3.01 16.39 -6.92
C ASN A 129 1.98 15.43 -7.56
N TRP A 130 0.80 15.93 -7.93
CA TRP A 130 -0.33 15.12 -8.39
C TRP A 130 -0.02 14.28 -9.62
N GLY A 131 0.82 14.78 -10.54
CA GLY A 131 1.27 14.01 -11.71
C GLY A 131 2.02 12.72 -11.34
N LYS A 132 2.81 12.75 -10.26
CA LYS A 132 3.48 11.54 -9.73
C LYS A 132 2.50 10.63 -9.00
N CYS A 133 1.57 11.19 -8.23
CA CYS A 133 0.50 10.42 -7.57
C CYS A 133 -0.35 9.67 -8.61
N LEU A 134 -0.76 10.33 -9.69
CA LEU A 134 -1.50 9.72 -10.81
C LEU A 134 -0.68 8.63 -11.49
N TYR A 135 0.63 8.84 -11.65
CA TYR A 135 1.52 7.84 -12.24
C TYR A 135 1.68 6.60 -11.35
N LEU A 136 1.93 6.79 -10.05
CA LEU A 136 2.02 5.70 -9.07
C LEU A 136 0.76 4.84 -9.06
N ASP A 137 -0.39 5.51 -9.04
CA ASP A 137 -1.69 4.89 -8.88
C ASP A 137 -2.09 3.96 -10.04
N ALA A 138 -1.49 4.12 -11.22
CA ALA A 138 -1.67 3.17 -12.34
C ALA A 138 -1.08 1.77 -12.05
N PHE A 139 -0.14 1.65 -11.10
CA PHE A 139 0.58 0.41 -10.80
C PHE A 139 0.36 -0.07 -9.37
N PHE A 140 0.22 0.87 -8.43
CA PHE A 140 0.23 0.58 -6.99
C PHE A 140 -0.95 -0.29 -6.52
N PRO A 141 -2.18 -0.13 -7.01
CA PRO A 141 -3.29 -1.03 -6.65
C PRO A 141 -3.03 -2.50 -6.99
N ASN A 142 -2.46 -2.78 -8.17
CA ASN A 142 -2.11 -4.13 -8.55
C ASN A 142 -0.96 -4.67 -7.69
N PHE A 143 0.02 -3.83 -7.36
CA PHE A 143 1.07 -4.19 -6.43
C PHE A 143 0.52 -4.56 -5.04
N LEU A 144 -0.35 -3.72 -4.45
CA LEU A 144 -0.94 -3.96 -3.14
C LEU A 144 -1.77 -5.24 -3.12
N ASN A 145 -2.56 -5.50 -4.17
CA ASN A 145 -3.30 -6.75 -4.29
C ASN A 145 -2.35 -7.95 -4.44
N GLY A 146 -1.28 -7.80 -5.22
CA GLY A 146 -0.20 -8.78 -5.31
C GLY A 146 0.48 -9.05 -3.96
N PHE A 147 0.70 -8.00 -3.16
CA PHE A 147 1.26 -8.10 -1.82
C PHE A 147 0.34 -8.90 -0.88
N TYR A 148 -0.98 -8.66 -0.92
CA TYR A 148 -1.97 -9.46 -0.19
C TYR A 148 -1.87 -10.96 -0.54
N TYR A 149 -1.87 -11.30 -1.83
CA TYR A 149 -1.78 -12.69 -2.26
C TYR A 149 -0.40 -13.31 -1.98
N MET A 150 0.67 -12.53 -2.01
CA MET A 150 2.01 -12.98 -1.62
C MET A 150 2.02 -13.42 -0.15
N MET A 151 1.45 -12.59 0.74
CA MET A 151 1.31 -12.92 2.16
C MET A 151 0.40 -14.13 2.38
N LEU A 152 -0.66 -14.26 1.57
CA LEU A 152 -1.55 -15.43 1.62
C LEU A 152 -0.82 -16.72 1.24
N MET A 153 0.09 -16.69 0.27
CA MET A 153 0.91 -17.86 -0.08
C MET A 153 1.93 -18.17 1.00
N ALA A 154 2.67 -17.17 1.47
CA ALA A 154 3.75 -17.36 2.45
C ALA A 154 3.29 -17.77 3.86
N LYS A 155 1.97 -17.72 4.11
CA LYS A 155 1.37 -18.17 5.37
C LYS A 155 0.35 -19.30 5.15
N ALA A 156 0.44 -20.00 4.00
CA ALA A 156 -0.47 -21.06 3.56
C ALA A 156 -1.98 -20.78 3.79
N GLY A 157 -2.41 -19.55 3.52
CA GLY A 157 -3.81 -19.17 3.68
C GLY A 157 -4.28 -19.03 5.12
N SER A 158 -3.37 -18.85 6.09
CA SER A 158 -3.69 -18.57 7.49
C SER A 158 -4.72 -17.43 7.61
N ASP A 159 -5.65 -17.59 8.57
CA ASP A 159 -6.62 -16.56 8.98
C ASP A 159 -5.94 -15.25 9.46
N ASP A 160 -4.62 -15.29 9.69
CA ASP A 160 -3.81 -14.13 10.05
C ASP A 160 -3.75 -13.06 8.96
N VAL A 161 -3.97 -13.41 7.68
CA VAL A 161 -3.99 -12.44 6.58
C VAL A 161 -5.38 -11.81 6.48
N PRO A 162 -5.58 -10.54 6.88
CA PRO A 162 -6.92 -9.98 6.98
C PRO A 162 -7.56 -9.81 5.60
N LEU A 163 -8.79 -10.29 5.44
CA LEU A 163 -9.61 -10.04 4.23
C LEU A 163 -9.76 -8.55 3.89
N GLY A 164 -9.66 -7.67 4.90
CA GLY A 164 -9.69 -6.23 4.71
C GLY A 164 -8.54 -5.66 3.87
N ALA A 165 -7.43 -6.40 3.74
CA ALA A 165 -6.27 -6.05 2.91
C ALA A 165 -6.42 -6.55 1.45
N LYS A 166 -7.51 -7.26 1.14
CA LYS A 166 -7.83 -7.63 -0.23
C LYS A 166 -8.47 -6.45 -0.96
N ILE A 167 -7.92 -6.10 -2.11
CA ILE A 167 -8.45 -5.03 -2.95
C ILE A 167 -9.35 -5.66 -4.02
N ASP A 168 -10.61 -5.20 -4.07
CA ASP A 168 -11.53 -5.56 -5.15
C ASP A 168 -10.99 -5.00 -6.48
N GLU A 169 -10.82 -5.87 -7.47
CA GLU A 169 -10.34 -5.54 -8.81
C GLU A 169 -11.22 -4.48 -9.50
N LYS A 170 -12.49 -4.34 -9.09
CA LYS A 170 -13.37 -3.27 -9.59
C LYS A 170 -12.91 -1.86 -9.20
N LEU A 171 -12.10 -1.71 -8.16
CA LEU A 171 -11.67 -0.41 -7.64
C LEU A 171 -10.50 0.21 -8.42
N TYR A 172 -9.88 -0.53 -9.32
CA TYR A 172 -8.75 -0.06 -10.11
C TYR A 172 -8.75 -0.67 -11.51
N ASP A 173 -7.81 -0.22 -12.32
CA ASP A 173 -7.48 -0.76 -13.62
C ASP A 173 -6.02 -0.40 -13.88
N ILE A 174 -5.27 -1.34 -14.46
CA ILE A 174 -3.83 -1.19 -14.70
C ILE A 174 -3.67 -0.40 -15.99
N SER A 175 -3.90 0.90 -15.92
CA SER A 175 -3.88 1.78 -17.08
C SER A 175 -3.40 3.19 -16.70
N LEU A 176 -2.51 3.73 -17.54
CA LEU A 176 -2.10 5.13 -17.46
C LEU A 176 -3.20 6.10 -17.91
N THR A 177 -4.33 5.62 -18.41
CA THR A 177 -5.46 6.46 -18.84
C THR A 177 -6.74 6.11 -18.07
N SER A 178 -6.60 5.45 -16.92
CA SER A 178 -7.72 5.11 -16.04
C SER A 178 -8.44 6.37 -15.54
N SER A 179 -9.76 6.43 -15.72
CA SER A 179 -10.60 7.41 -15.05
C SER A 179 -10.72 7.14 -13.54
N LYS A 180 -10.63 5.87 -13.11
CA LYS A 180 -10.71 5.49 -11.69
C LYS A 180 -9.56 6.08 -10.88
N THR A 181 -8.37 6.16 -11.48
CA THR A 181 -7.20 6.83 -10.91
C THR A 181 -7.48 8.31 -10.66
N GLU A 182 -8.05 8.99 -11.65
CA GLU A 182 -8.39 10.42 -11.54
C GLU A 182 -9.48 10.66 -10.49
N ASP A 183 -10.54 9.85 -10.49
CA ASP A 183 -11.63 9.95 -9.52
C ASP A 183 -11.15 9.72 -8.08
N ARG A 184 -10.26 8.75 -7.89
CA ARG A 184 -9.66 8.45 -6.59
C ARG A 184 -8.84 9.64 -6.08
N ILE A 185 -7.96 10.19 -6.92
CA ILE A 185 -7.10 11.32 -6.54
C ILE A 185 -7.91 12.61 -6.35
N ARG A 186 -8.93 12.86 -7.16
CA ARG A 186 -9.89 13.97 -6.94
C ARG A 186 -10.53 13.89 -5.56
N THR A 187 -10.88 12.69 -5.11
CA THR A 187 -11.45 12.49 -3.77
C THR A 187 -10.44 12.82 -2.67
N TRP A 188 -9.15 12.55 -2.89
CA TRP A 188 -8.09 12.93 -1.95
C TRP A 188 -7.94 14.44 -1.88
N CYS A 189 -7.97 15.11 -3.03
CA CYS A 189 -7.82 16.56 -3.14
C CYS A 189 -9.05 17.34 -2.62
N ALA A 190 -10.17 16.65 -2.39
CA ALA A 190 -11.41 17.28 -1.92
C ALA A 190 -11.29 17.87 -0.51
N SER A 191 -10.36 17.41 0.33
CA SER A 191 -10.07 18.07 1.61
C SER A 191 -8.63 17.88 2.07
N MET A 192 -8.06 18.95 2.65
CA MET A 192 -6.72 18.91 3.24
C MET A 192 -6.62 17.88 4.37
N GLU A 193 -7.69 17.71 5.16
CA GLU A 193 -7.77 16.68 6.20
C GLU A 193 -7.59 15.26 5.63
N TYR A 194 -8.11 15.01 4.42
CA TYR A 194 -7.96 13.72 3.75
C TYR A 194 -6.50 13.48 3.34
N ILE A 195 -5.85 14.49 2.76
CA ILE A 195 -4.43 14.44 2.40
C ILE A 195 -3.58 14.17 3.64
N VAL A 196 -3.83 14.88 4.75
CA VAL A 196 -3.13 14.66 6.02
C VAL A 196 -3.35 13.24 6.53
N SER A 197 -4.57 12.73 6.49
CA SER A 197 -4.89 11.35 6.92
C SER A 197 -4.17 10.30 6.08
N LEU A 198 -4.13 10.46 4.76
CA LEU A 198 -3.37 9.58 3.86
C LEU A 198 -1.87 9.62 4.15
N ARG A 199 -1.30 10.80 4.40
CA ARG A 199 0.12 10.96 4.74
C ARG A 199 0.45 10.26 6.06
N ILE A 200 -0.39 10.40 7.08
CA ILE A 200 -0.22 9.72 8.37
C ILE A 200 -0.27 8.20 8.15
N ALA A 201 -1.27 7.70 7.41
CA ALA A 201 -1.41 6.28 7.14
C ALA A 201 -0.22 5.70 6.34
N ALA A 202 0.31 6.43 5.37
CA ALA A 202 1.48 6.03 4.60
C ALA A 202 2.73 5.92 5.50
N LYS A 203 2.94 6.90 6.39
CA LYS A 203 4.07 6.88 7.35
C LYS A 203 3.93 5.74 8.36
N GLU A 204 2.73 5.52 8.86
CA GLU A 204 2.45 4.46 9.84
C GLU A 204 2.69 3.08 9.22
N LEU A 205 2.20 2.83 8.00
CA LEU A 205 2.46 1.58 7.29
C LEU A 205 3.96 1.39 7.04
N ALA A 206 4.67 2.43 6.60
CA ALA A 206 6.12 2.37 6.40
C ALA A 206 6.87 2.07 7.70
N TYR A 207 6.44 2.64 8.83
CA TYR A 207 7.01 2.37 10.15
C TYR A 207 6.78 0.92 10.60
N GLU A 208 5.55 0.42 10.49
CA GLU A 208 5.21 -0.96 10.86
C GLU A 208 5.91 -1.99 9.97
N LEU A 209 6.05 -1.73 8.67
CA LEU A 209 6.85 -2.58 7.77
C LEU A 209 8.31 -2.65 8.21
N LYS A 210 8.94 -1.52 8.59
CA LYS A 210 10.32 -1.49 9.10
C LYS A 210 10.47 -2.28 10.40
N ASN A 211 9.49 -2.15 11.30
CA ASN A 211 9.49 -2.91 12.55
C ASN A 211 9.36 -4.41 12.30
N TRP A 212 8.44 -4.79 11.43
CA TRP A 212 8.23 -6.17 11.05
C TRP A 212 9.47 -6.78 10.38
N GLN A 213 10.08 -6.06 9.42
CA GLN A 213 11.35 -6.47 8.81
C GLN A 213 12.42 -6.81 9.87
N LYS A 214 12.63 -5.91 10.84
CA LYS A 214 13.62 -6.10 11.91
C LYS A 214 13.32 -7.28 12.83
N LYS A 215 12.04 -7.51 13.12
CA LYS A 215 11.59 -8.50 14.10
C LYS A 215 11.52 -9.91 13.51
N GLU A 216 11.08 -10.02 12.26
CA GLU A 216 10.67 -11.29 11.65
C GLU A 216 11.37 -11.59 10.32
N LEU A 217 11.69 -10.61 9.47
CA LEU A 217 12.25 -10.92 8.15
C LEU A 217 13.79 -10.96 8.12
N THR A 218 14.44 -10.20 8.99
CA THR A 218 15.92 -10.11 9.04
C THR A 218 16.51 -10.62 10.36
N ASN A 219 15.68 -11.13 11.28
CA ASN A 219 16.12 -11.58 12.59
C ASN A 219 16.48 -13.08 12.55
N PRO A 220 17.78 -13.46 12.63
CA PRO A 220 18.19 -14.85 12.62
C PRO A 220 17.77 -15.62 13.89
N LYS A 221 17.34 -14.91 14.93
CA LYS A 221 16.87 -15.49 16.21
C LYS A 221 15.35 -15.45 16.34
N ARG A 222 14.61 -15.16 15.26
CA ARG A 222 13.14 -15.19 15.32
C ARG A 222 12.66 -16.59 15.66
N ASP A 223 11.53 -16.66 16.33
CA ASP A 223 10.77 -17.89 16.45
C ASP A 223 9.81 -17.98 15.25
N PRO A 224 9.97 -18.95 14.33
CA PRO A 224 9.10 -19.11 13.18
C PRO A 224 7.64 -19.42 13.53
N GLU A 225 7.37 -19.88 14.75
CA GLU A 225 6.01 -20.18 15.22
C GLU A 225 5.25 -18.93 15.69
N ILE A 226 5.96 -17.84 16.00
CA ILE A 226 5.37 -16.61 16.54
C ILE A 226 5.37 -15.51 15.49
N SER A 227 4.18 -15.22 14.96
CA SER A 227 3.96 -14.13 14.01
C SER A 227 4.02 -12.75 14.68
N GLN A 228 4.74 -11.80 14.10
CA GLN A 228 4.83 -10.41 14.57
C GLN A 228 4.33 -9.40 13.52
N ASP A 229 3.48 -9.85 12.61
CA ASP A 229 2.91 -9.10 11.48
C ASP A 229 1.63 -8.33 11.78
N SER A 230 1.04 -8.49 12.98
CA SER A 230 -0.26 -7.89 13.33
C SER A 230 -0.31 -6.35 13.18
N GLY A 231 0.74 -5.65 13.61
CA GLY A 231 0.86 -4.19 13.45
C GLY A 231 0.92 -3.78 11.99
N MET A 232 1.70 -4.51 11.18
CA MET A 232 1.83 -4.30 9.73
C MET A 232 0.48 -4.48 9.04
N PHE A 233 -0.23 -5.58 9.31
CA PHE A 233 -1.52 -5.85 8.69
C PHE A 233 -2.59 -4.84 9.09
N LYS A 234 -2.65 -4.43 10.36
CA LYS A 234 -3.58 -3.40 10.82
C LYS A 234 -3.35 -2.07 10.08
N SER A 235 -2.10 -1.66 9.94
CA SER A 235 -1.71 -0.45 9.24
C SER A 235 -1.94 -0.54 7.73
N LEU A 236 -1.74 -1.72 7.12
CA LEU A 236 -2.03 -1.97 5.71
C LEU A 236 -3.53 -1.81 5.42
N VAL A 237 -4.38 -2.47 6.20
CA VAL A 237 -5.85 -2.37 6.07
C VAL A 237 -6.32 -0.93 6.25
N PHE A 238 -5.76 -0.20 7.22
CA PHE A 238 -6.10 1.20 7.43
C PHE A 238 -5.67 2.08 6.24
N PHE A 239 -4.43 1.91 5.76
CA PHE A 239 -3.91 2.61 4.60
C PHE A 239 -4.78 2.36 3.37
N GLU A 240 -5.10 1.10 3.04
CA GLU A 240 -5.92 0.76 1.87
C GLU A 240 -7.34 1.33 1.96
N LYS A 241 -7.95 1.34 3.15
CA LYS A 241 -9.27 1.96 3.35
C LYS A 241 -9.29 3.43 2.99
N LEU A 242 -8.21 4.15 3.32
CA LEU A 242 -8.05 5.55 2.93
C LEU A 242 -7.65 5.66 1.45
N TYR A 243 -6.66 4.91 0.99
CA TYR A 243 -6.18 4.97 -0.39
C TYR A 243 -7.33 4.78 -1.39
N PHE A 244 -8.18 3.77 -1.18
CA PHE A 244 -9.31 3.47 -2.05
C PHE A 244 -10.62 4.18 -1.69
N ASN A 245 -10.60 5.21 -0.84
CA ASN A 245 -11.78 5.97 -0.45
C ASN A 245 -12.91 5.17 0.23
N LYS A 246 -12.60 3.98 0.76
CA LYS A 246 -13.58 3.07 1.42
C LYS A 246 -14.05 3.58 2.78
N ALA A 247 -13.31 4.47 3.43
CA ALA A 247 -13.69 5.04 4.73
C ALA A 247 -14.94 5.94 4.68
N LYS A 248 -15.29 6.51 3.51
CA LYS A 248 -16.45 7.39 3.35
C LYS A 248 -17.77 6.64 3.12
N THR A 249 -17.72 5.36 2.72
CA THR A 249 -18.91 4.57 2.37
C THR A 249 -19.60 3.89 3.54
N SER A 250 -19.00 3.87 4.74
CA SER A 250 -19.58 3.22 5.93
C SER A 250 -20.69 4.02 6.63
N GLY A 251 -21.00 5.24 6.15
CA GLY A 251 -22.07 6.10 6.69
C GLY A 251 -23.38 6.10 5.88
N LYS A 252 -23.49 5.28 4.84
CA LYS A 252 -24.74 5.08 4.08
C LYS A 252 -25.11 3.61 4.10
N LYS A 253 -25.71 3.18 5.21
CA LYS A 253 -26.58 2.01 5.27
C LYS A 253 -27.85 2.43 5.97
#